data_AF-A0AAQ1KTM1-F1
#
_entry.id   AF-A0AAQ1KTM1-F1
#
_cell.length_a   1.000
_cell.length_b   1.000
_cell.length_c   1.000
_cell.angle_alpha   90.00
_cell.angle_beta   90.00
_cell.angle_gamma   90.00
#
_symmetry.space_group_name_H-M   'P 1'
#
loop_
_entity.id
_entity.type
_entity.pdbx_description
1 polymer ?
#
loop_
_entity_poly.entity_id
_entity_poly.type
_entity_poly.pdbx_seq_one_letter_code
_entity_poly.pdbx_strand_id
1 'polypeptide(L)'
;MEAMTFITPMKVWDTAADLLPGKENQAGNNEPTLFKDIFHNVVDQVYAAEKDLEQKQYLLAAGKLDDVHSLPIAQAKAALSLDVLISLRNKAMESYNELIKMSI
;
A
#
# COMPACT_ATOMS: atom_id res chain seq x y z
N MET A 1 47.99 -30.82 -5.86
CA MET A 1 47.63 -29.75 -4.90
C MET A 1 46.21 -29.34 -5.25
N GLU A 2 45.25 -30.01 -4.61
CA GLU A 2 43.81 -29.78 -4.80
C GLU A 2 43.43 -28.50 -4.02
N ALA A 3 43.09 -27.43 -4.73
CA ALA A 3 42.61 -26.20 -4.11
C ALA A 3 41.14 -26.38 -3.72
N MET A 4 40.88 -26.37 -2.41
CA MET A 4 39.55 -26.56 -1.81
C MET A 4 38.54 -25.55 -2.37
N THR A 5 37.47 -26.05 -2.98
CA THR A 5 36.31 -25.24 -3.37
C THR A 5 35.54 -24.87 -2.12
N PHE A 6 35.58 -23.59 -1.73
CA PHE A 6 34.75 -23.05 -0.66
C PHE A 6 33.26 -23.20 -1.00
N ILE A 7 32.47 -23.60 -0.01
CA ILE A 7 31.01 -23.60 -0.08
C ILE A 7 30.58 -22.13 -0.11
N THR A 8 30.07 -21.66 -1.25
CA THR A 8 29.42 -20.36 -1.35
C THR A 8 28.13 -20.40 -0.53
N PRO A 9 27.98 -19.55 0.50
CA PRO A 9 26.76 -19.52 1.29
C PRO A 9 25.57 -19.09 0.41
N MET A 10 24.42 -19.70 0.70
CA MET A 10 23.17 -19.46 -0.04
C MET A 10 22.76 -18.00 0.14
N LYS A 11 22.47 -17.30 -0.97
CA LYS A 11 21.88 -15.97 -0.92
C LYS A 11 20.53 -16.07 -0.19
N VAL A 12 20.33 -15.22 0.81
CA VAL A 12 19.02 -15.04 1.43
C VAL A 12 18.01 -14.67 0.35
N TRP A 13 16.82 -15.25 0.41
CA TRP A 13 15.73 -15.06 -0.56
C TRP A 13 15.65 -13.59 -0.97
N ASP A 14 15.69 -13.34 -2.27
CA ASP A 14 15.69 -11.98 -2.83
C ASP A 14 14.58 -11.16 -2.17
N THR A 15 15.00 -10.05 -1.57
CA THR A 15 14.07 -9.08 -1.00
C THR A 15 13.15 -8.58 -2.12
N ALA A 16 11.90 -8.26 -1.78
CA ALA A 16 10.86 -7.83 -2.71
C ALA A 16 11.25 -6.65 -3.64
N ALA A 17 12.40 -6.02 -3.39
CA ALA A 17 13.05 -5.04 -4.25
C ALA A 17 13.45 -5.58 -5.64
N ASP A 18 13.76 -6.87 -5.79
CA ASP A 18 14.23 -7.42 -7.09
C ASP A 18 13.09 -7.88 -8.02
N LEU A 19 11.83 -7.76 -7.57
CA LEU A 19 10.63 -8.07 -8.37
C LEU A 19 10.19 -6.90 -9.27
N LEU A 20 10.91 -5.78 -9.25
CA LEU A 20 10.64 -4.61 -10.06
C LEU A 20 11.75 -4.47 -11.12
N PRO A 21 11.48 -4.80 -12.40
CA PRO A 21 12.49 -4.66 -13.43
C PRO A 21 12.80 -3.18 -13.65
N GLY A 22 14.01 -2.78 -13.23
CA GLY A 22 14.67 -1.54 -13.64
C GLY A 22 14.64 -0.41 -12.63
N LYS A 23 15.51 -0.46 -11.61
CA LYS A 23 16.24 0.72 -11.08
C LYS A 23 17.58 0.30 -10.50
N GLU A 24 18.59 0.36 -11.34
CA GLU A 24 19.99 0.29 -10.93
C GLU A 24 20.39 1.62 -10.24
N ASN A 25 21.01 1.47 -9.06
CA ASN A 25 21.89 2.41 -8.36
C ASN A 25 21.39 3.86 -8.13
N GLN A 26 20.85 4.13 -6.93
CA GLN A 26 21.27 5.28 -6.12
C GLN A 26 21.28 4.90 -4.64
N ALA A 27 22.48 4.70 -4.10
CA ALA A 27 22.75 4.83 -2.68
C ALA A 27 22.60 6.32 -2.32
N GLY A 28 21.47 6.67 -1.72
CA GLY A 28 21.18 8.02 -1.27
C GLY A 28 19.95 8.04 -0.36
N ASN A 29 20.19 8.07 0.95
CA ASN A 29 19.21 8.33 2.01
C ASN A 29 18.11 7.28 2.19
N ASN A 30 18.49 6.10 2.69
CA ASN A 30 17.54 5.12 3.22
C ASN A 30 17.13 5.52 4.65
N GLU A 31 16.08 6.34 4.76
CA GLU A 31 15.31 6.67 5.97
C GLU A 31 13.84 6.92 5.49
N PRO A 32 12.83 7.02 6.38
CA PRO A 32 11.57 6.25 6.41
C PRO A 32 10.54 6.55 5.29
N THR A 33 10.86 6.30 4.02
CA THR A 33 9.89 6.54 2.93
C THR A 33 8.80 5.47 2.83
N LEU A 34 9.08 4.22 3.20
CA LEU A 34 8.15 3.11 3.01
C LEU A 34 6.78 3.35 3.67
N PHE A 35 6.76 3.90 4.89
CA PHE A 35 5.50 4.22 5.57
C PHE A 35 4.74 5.35 4.86
N LYS A 36 5.46 6.42 4.47
CA LYS A 36 4.87 7.55 3.73
C LYS A 36 4.28 7.09 2.40
N ASP A 37 4.99 6.23 1.67
CA ASP A 37 4.59 5.72 0.37
C ASP A 37 3.37 4.82 0.47
N ILE A 38 3.33 3.91 1.46
CA ILE A 38 2.15 3.09 1.75
C ILE A 38 0.96 3.97 2.12
N PHE A 39 1.16 4.93 3.03
CA PHE A 39 0.08 5.82 3.48
C PHE A 39 -0.48 6.64 2.32
N HIS A 40 0.40 7.22 1.49
CA HIS A 40 -0.01 7.96 0.30
C HIS A 40 -0.79 7.09 -0.68
N ASN A 41 -0.32 5.87 -0.93
CA ASN A 41 -1.00 4.93 -1.81
C ASN A 41 -2.41 4.56 -1.30
N VAL A 42 -2.57 4.33 0.01
CA VAL A 42 -3.89 4.02 0.60
C VAL A 42 -4.83 5.21 0.48
N VAL A 43 -4.35 6.44 0.68
CA VAL A 43 -5.16 7.65 0.47
C VAL A 43 -5.61 7.77 -0.99
N ASP A 44 -4.71 7.54 -1.94
CA ASP A 44 -5.04 7.56 -3.36
C ASP A 44 -6.06 6.47 -3.73
N GLN A 45 -5.95 5.29 -3.11
CA GLN A 45 -6.91 4.19 -3.29
C GLN A 45 -8.31 4.54 -2.75
N VAL A 46 -8.40 5.20 -1.59
CA VAL A 46 -9.68 5.69 -1.05
C VAL A 46 -10.30 6.69 -2.02
N TYR A 47 -9.52 7.67 -2.48
CA TYR A 47 -10.01 8.67 -3.43
C TYR A 47 -10.49 8.05 -4.74
N ALA A 48 -9.75 7.08 -5.28
CA ALA A 48 -10.15 6.36 -6.47
C ALA A 48 -11.43 5.54 -6.27
N ALA A 49 -11.60 4.90 -5.10
CA ALA A 49 -12.78 4.13 -4.76
C ALA A 49 -14.03 5.02 -4.57
N GLU A 50 -13.89 6.16 -3.90
CA GLU A 50 -14.97 7.15 -3.75
C GLU A 50 -15.39 7.73 -5.10
N LYS A 51 -14.43 8.05 -5.97
CA LYS A 51 -14.71 8.56 -7.31
C LYS A 51 -15.47 7.55 -8.19
N ASP A 52 -15.08 6.27 -8.12
CA ASP A 52 -15.78 5.19 -8.82
C ASP A 52 -17.23 5.04 -8.32
N LEU A 53 -17.42 5.13 -7.01
CA LEU A 53 -18.74 5.14 -6.39
C LEU A 53 -19.59 6.33 -6.86
N GLU A 54 -19.04 7.54 -6.81
CA GLU A 54 -19.74 8.77 -7.21
C GLU A 54 -20.16 8.70 -8.69
N GLN A 55 -19.25 8.23 -9.55
CA GLN A 55 -19.53 8.03 -10.97
C GLN A 55 -20.68 7.04 -11.19
N LYS A 56 -20.70 5.91 -10.48
CA LYS A 56 -21.78 4.91 -10.58
C LYS A 56 -23.11 5.43 -10.03
N GLN A 57 -23.07 6.19 -8.93
CA GLN A 57 -24.26 6.86 -8.40
C GLN A 57 -24.84 7.87 -9.40
N TYR A 58 -23.97 8.64 -10.06
CA TYR A 58 -24.37 9.57 -11.09
C TYR A 58 -25.00 8.86 -12.29
N LEU A 59 -24.36 7.80 -12.80
CA LEU A 59 -24.89 7.01 -13.91
C LEU A 59 -26.24 6.35 -13.56
N LEU A 60 -26.42 5.90 -12.32
CA LEU A 60 -27.70 5.35 -11.86
C LEU A 60 -28.79 6.42 -11.84
N ALA A 61 -28.50 7.59 -11.28
CA ALA A 61 -29.44 8.71 -11.23
C ALA A 61 -29.82 9.23 -12.63
N ALA A 62 -28.88 9.15 -13.59
CA ALA A 62 -29.12 9.46 -14.99
C ALA A 62 -29.85 8.35 -15.77
N GLY A 63 -30.09 7.19 -15.15
CA GLY A 63 -30.70 6.02 -15.80
C GLY A 63 -29.80 5.35 -16.85
N LYS A 64 -28.49 5.64 -16.84
CA LYS A 64 -27.48 5.16 -17.81
C LYS A 64 -26.51 4.15 -17.19
N LEU A 65 -26.80 3.64 -16.00
CA LEU A 65 -25.95 2.63 -15.38
C LEU A 65 -26.24 1.27 -16.03
N ASP A 66 -25.28 0.75 -16.78
CA ASP A 66 -25.40 -0.53 -17.47
C ASP A 66 -25.55 -1.70 -16.49
N ASP A 67 -24.84 -1.65 -15.35
CA ASP A 67 -24.86 -2.68 -14.30
C ASP A 67 -25.24 -2.10 -12.93
N VAL A 68 -26.49 -2.30 -12.54
CA VAL A 68 -27.03 -1.83 -11.25
C VAL A 68 -26.41 -2.52 -10.03
N HIS A 69 -25.87 -3.72 -10.18
CA HIS A 69 -25.22 -4.46 -9.09
C HIS A 69 -23.80 -3.95 -8.83
N SER A 70 -23.21 -3.22 -9.78
CA SER A 70 -21.89 -2.60 -9.62
C SER A 70 -21.86 -1.48 -8.57
N LEU A 71 -23.00 -0.84 -8.28
CA LEU A 71 -23.09 0.24 -7.30
C LEU A 71 -22.91 -0.26 -5.86
N PRO A 72 -23.66 -1.26 -5.37
CA PRO A 72 -23.40 -1.86 -4.06
C PRO A 72 -21.96 -2.37 -3.88
N ILE A 73 -21.35 -2.89 -4.95
CA ILE A 73 -19.94 -3.34 -4.92
C ILE A 73 -19.00 -2.15 -4.75
N ALA A 74 -19.22 -1.07 -5.49
CA ALA A 74 -18.44 0.16 -5.34
C ALA A 74 -18.62 0.80 -3.96
N GLN A 75 -19.83 0.75 -3.40
CA GLN A 75 -20.13 1.17 -2.03
C GLN A 75 -19.34 0.36 -1.00
N ALA A 76 -19.38 -0.97 -1.09
CA ALA A 76 -18.61 -1.83 -0.21
C ALA A 76 -17.10 -1.58 -0.35
N LYS A 77 -16.61 -1.37 -1.57
CA LYS A 77 -15.19 -1.06 -1.83
C LYS A 77 -14.76 0.26 -1.18
N ALA A 78 -15.52 1.34 -1.40
CA ALA A 78 -15.21 2.65 -0.82
C ALA A 78 -15.24 2.61 0.71
N ALA A 79 -16.26 1.97 1.30
CA ALA A 79 -16.37 1.81 2.74
C ALA A 79 -15.19 1.02 3.32
N LEU A 80 -14.84 -0.13 2.72
CA LEU A 80 -13.70 -0.94 3.16
C LEU A 80 -12.38 -0.18 3.04
N SER A 81 -12.15 0.53 1.94
CA SER A 81 -10.94 1.34 1.75
C SER A 81 -10.81 2.42 2.84
N LEU A 82 -11.92 3.06 3.22
CA LEU A 82 -11.95 4.04 4.30
C LEU A 82 -11.61 3.41 5.66
N ASP A 83 -12.19 2.23 5.97
CA ASP A 83 -11.90 1.51 7.21
C ASP A 83 -10.41 1.12 7.32
N VAL A 84 -9.80 0.71 6.22
CA VAL A 84 -8.36 0.43 6.14
C VAL A 84 -7.54 1.69 6.41
N LEU A 85 -7.90 2.82 5.81
CA LEU A 85 -7.22 4.10 6.03
C LEU A 85 -7.31 4.54 7.51
N ILE A 86 -8.49 4.44 8.12
CA ILE A 86 -8.69 4.77 9.53
C ILE A 86 -7.82 3.86 10.43
N SER A 87 -7.80 2.56 10.14
CA SER A 87 -6.99 1.60 10.86
C SER A 87 -5.49 1.92 10.75
N LEU A 88 -5.03 2.26 9.55
CA LEU A 88 -3.65 2.66 9.30
C LEU A 88 -3.28 3.96 10.05
N ARG A 89 -4.16 4.97 10.00
CA ARG A 89 -4.01 6.23 10.74
C ARG A 89 -3.88 5.97 12.24
N ASN A 90 -4.77 5.17 12.80
CA ASN A 90 -4.76 4.84 14.22
C ASN A 90 -3.47 4.11 14.61
N LYS A 91 -3.05 3.12 13.80
CA LYS A 91 -1.82 2.38 14.05
C LYS A 91 -0.58 3.27 13.98
N ALA A 92 -0.53 4.20 13.02
CA ALA A 92 0.56 5.16 12.91
C ALA A 92 0.69 6.05 14.15
N MET A 93 -0.44 6.57 14.66
CA MET A 93 -0.46 7.38 15.88
C MET A 93 -0.07 6.57 17.12
N GLU A 94 -0.55 5.32 17.22
CA GLU A 94 -0.18 4.41 18.31
C GLU A 94 1.33 4.10 18.30
N SER A 95 1.88 3.74 17.14
CA SER A 95 3.31 3.47 16.98
C SER A 95 4.16 4.70 17.33
N TYR A 96 3.74 5.90 16.92
CA TYR A 96 4.42 7.13 17.33
C TYR A 96 4.40 7.34 18.85
N ASN A 97 3.25 7.10 19.49
CA ASN A 97 3.12 7.23 20.95
C ASN A 97 3.96 6.19 21.71
N GLU A 98 4.02 4.95 21.22
CA GLU A 98 4.88 3.90 21.80
C GLU A 98 6.36 4.23 21.70
N LEU A 99 6.83 4.80 20.58
CA LEU A 99 8.22 5.27 20.45
C LEU A 99 8.57 6.36 21.47
N ILE A 100 7.66 7.30 21.73
CA ILE A 100 7.85 8.33 22.76
C ILE A 100 7.92 7.70 24.15
N LYS A 101 7.00 6.78 24.48
CA LYS A 101 6.97 6.10 25.79
C LYS A 101 8.20 5.23 26.05
N MET A 102 8.79 4.65 25.03
CA MET A 102 10.00 3.82 25.18
C MET A 102 11.26 4.67 25.35
N SER A 103 11.22 5.95 24.94
CA SER A 103 12.36 6.88 25.00
C SER A 103 12.42 7.70 26.29
N ILE A 104 11.39 7.63 27.15
CA ILE A 104 11.35 8.29 28.46
C ILE A 104 11.78 7.34 29.59
#